data_AF-A0A927T3P3-F1
#
_entry.id   AF-A0A927T3P3-F1
#
_cell.length_a   1.000
_cell.length_b   1.000
_cell.length_c   1.000
_cell.angle_alpha   90.00
_cell.angle_beta   90.00
_cell.angle_gamma   90.00
#
_symmetry.space_group_name_H-M   'P 1'
#
loop_
_entity.id
_entity.type
_entity.pdbx_description
1 polymer ?
#
loop_
_entity_poly.entity_id
_entity_poly.type
_entity_poly.pdbx_seq_one_letter_code
_entity_poly.pdbx_strand_id
1 'polypeptide(L)'
;MSFSTDLREELLELKMWDGSSNLPQDEQIARLCIREAFIKSGFFNDPNKEYHLEIMFKSKKKAEEMINLLESFNIHPKLANKNSGVIVYIKEGEEISSFLALIGASKTVIKFEEIRVEKEMRNNINRIVNCETANLNKTISAAVKQIEDIRFLKSKNKFKDLPDNLKEIAKIRLENPDISYEELGQMLSKPIGKSGVSHRLRKISEIAEELRK
;
A
#
# COMPACT_ATOMS: atom_id res chain seq x y z
N MET A 1 -0.05 26.26 -9.08
CA MET A 1 -1.41 26.54 -8.59
C MET A 1 -1.79 25.39 -7.64
N SER A 2 -2.51 25.64 -6.53
CA SER A 2 -2.82 24.56 -5.58
C SER A 2 -4.09 23.83 -6.01
N PHE A 3 -4.22 22.52 -5.73
CA PHE A 3 -5.45 21.76 -6.01
C PHE A 3 -6.71 22.44 -5.46
N SER A 4 -6.60 23.08 -4.28
CA SER A 4 -7.71 23.83 -3.69
C SER A 4 -8.07 25.11 -4.46
N THR A 5 -7.12 25.70 -5.18
CA THR A 5 -7.34 26.89 -6.00
C THR A 5 -7.98 26.50 -7.33
N ASP A 6 -7.41 25.51 -8.02
CA ASP A 6 -7.95 24.97 -9.28
C ASP A 6 -9.41 24.53 -9.10
N LEU A 7 -9.71 23.81 -8.00
CA LEU A 7 -11.07 23.38 -7.68
C LEU A 7 -12.00 24.59 -7.48
N ARG A 8 -11.57 25.63 -6.77
CA ARG A 8 -12.41 26.83 -6.59
C ARG A 8 -12.68 27.54 -7.91
N GLU A 9 -11.66 27.69 -8.77
CA GLU A 9 -11.80 28.32 -10.07
C GLU A 9 -12.81 27.54 -10.93
N GLU A 10 -12.69 26.22 -10.98
CA GLU A 10 -13.66 25.36 -11.67
C GLU A 10 -15.09 25.56 -11.14
N LEU A 11 -15.26 25.58 -9.82
CA LEU A 11 -16.59 25.74 -9.21
C LEU A 11 -17.21 27.12 -9.46
N LEU A 12 -16.39 28.17 -9.61
CA LEU A 12 -16.85 29.53 -9.90
C LEU A 12 -17.31 29.69 -11.36
N GLU A 13 -16.86 28.83 -12.27
CA GLU A 13 -17.34 28.79 -13.67
C GLU A 13 -18.73 28.14 -13.80
N LEU A 14 -19.18 27.40 -12.79
CA LEU A 14 -20.46 26.69 -12.83
C LEU A 14 -21.65 27.64 -12.65
N LYS A 15 -22.75 27.37 -13.37
CA LYS A 15 -24.02 28.05 -13.16
C LYS A 15 -24.52 27.82 -11.72
N MET A 16 -25.02 28.89 -11.09
CA MET A 16 -25.63 28.80 -9.75
C MET A 16 -26.92 27.98 -9.75
N TRP A 17 -27.69 28.05 -10.83
CA TRP A 17 -28.96 27.33 -10.98
C TRP A 17 -29.08 26.80 -12.41
N ASP A 18 -29.57 25.58 -12.54
CA ASP A 18 -29.84 24.94 -13.83
C ASP A 18 -31.34 24.67 -13.98
N GLY A 19 -32.06 25.62 -14.56
CA GLY A 19 -33.50 25.47 -14.85
C GLY A 19 -33.83 24.40 -15.88
N SER A 20 -32.83 23.81 -16.55
CA SER A 20 -32.98 22.67 -17.47
C SER A 20 -32.61 21.33 -16.84
N SER A 21 -32.25 21.30 -15.56
CA SER A 21 -31.87 20.07 -14.86
C SER A 21 -33.09 19.18 -14.59
N ASN A 22 -32.93 17.88 -14.80
CA ASN A 22 -33.91 16.86 -14.45
C ASN A 22 -33.84 16.45 -12.96
N LEU A 23 -32.91 17.02 -12.19
CA LEU A 23 -32.77 16.71 -10.76
C LEU A 23 -33.91 17.32 -9.94
N PRO A 24 -34.40 16.63 -8.88
CA PRO A 24 -35.33 17.22 -7.93
C PRO A 24 -34.79 18.55 -7.38
N GLN A 25 -35.66 19.54 -7.20
CA GLN A 25 -35.28 20.87 -6.73
C GLN A 25 -34.52 20.82 -5.39
N ASP A 26 -34.96 19.99 -4.45
CA ASP A 26 -34.31 19.83 -3.15
C ASP A 26 -32.87 19.31 -3.29
N GLU A 27 -32.62 18.41 -4.25
CA GLU A 27 -31.27 17.92 -4.54
C GLU A 27 -30.40 19.02 -5.16
N GLN A 28 -30.94 19.82 -6.08
CA GLN A 28 -30.22 20.95 -6.66
C GLN A 28 -29.81 21.97 -5.59
N ILE A 29 -30.72 22.27 -4.66
CA ILE A 29 -30.46 23.16 -3.52
C ILE A 29 -29.37 22.57 -2.61
N ALA A 30 -29.47 21.28 -2.29
CA ALA A 30 -28.47 20.60 -1.47
C ALA A 30 -27.07 20.67 -2.08
N ARG A 31 -26.94 20.35 -3.37
CA ARG A 31 -25.67 20.42 -4.12
C ARG A 31 -25.11 21.85 -4.13
N LEU A 32 -25.96 22.85 -4.34
CA LEU A 32 -25.56 24.27 -4.31
C LEU A 32 -25.07 24.68 -2.92
N CYS A 33 -25.79 24.30 -1.86
CA CYS A 33 -25.41 24.57 -0.47
C CYS A 33 -24.01 24.00 -0.13
N ILE A 34 -23.75 22.75 -0.52
CA ILE A 34 -22.45 22.09 -0.30
C ILE A 34 -21.35 22.82 -1.08
N ARG A 35 -21.60 23.10 -2.37
CA ARG A 35 -20.66 23.83 -3.24
C ARG A 35 -20.33 25.20 -2.68
N GLU A 36 -21.32 25.98 -2.27
CA GLU A 36 -21.11 27.29 -1.68
C GLU A 36 -20.30 27.23 -0.39
N ALA A 37 -20.58 26.25 0.48
CA ALA A 37 -19.83 26.05 1.70
C ALA A 37 -18.35 25.78 1.40
N PHE A 38 -18.07 24.94 0.39
CA PHE A 38 -16.71 24.67 -0.05
C PHE A 38 -16.03 25.91 -0.66
N ILE A 39 -16.70 26.67 -1.53
CA ILE A 39 -16.11 27.90 -2.10
C ILE A 39 -15.71 28.88 -0.99
N LYS A 40 -16.60 29.09 -0.01
CA LYS A 40 -16.42 30.06 1.09
C LYS A 40 -15.34 29.65 2.10
N SER A 41 -15.27 28.38 2.49
CA SER A 41 -14.41 27.94 3.59
C SER A 41 -13.85 26.53 3.45
N GLY A 42 -13.87 25.98 2.22
CA GLY A 42 -13.31 24.69 1.88
C GLY A 42 -11.79 24.70 1.74
N PHE A 43 -11.15 23.55 1.85
CA PHE A 43 -9.75 23.36 1.52
C PHE A 43 -9.57 21.95 1.00
N PHE A 44 -8.84 21.80 -0.10
CA PHE A 44 -8.45 20.51 -0.63
C PHE A 44 -6.94 20.42 -0.74
N ASN A 45 -6.35 19.54 0.05
CA ASN A 45 -4.91 19.34 0.05
C ASN A 45 -4.45 18.74 -1.29
N ASP A 46 -3.15 18.90 -1.60
CA ASP A 46 -2.54 18.22 -2.74
C ASP A 46 -2.66 16.69 -2.56
N PRO A 47 -3.46 16.00 -3.40
CA PRO A 47 -3.71 14.58 -3.25
C PRO A 47 -2.46 13.74 -3.55
N ASN A 48 -1.41 14.30 -4.16
CA ASN A 48 -0.11 13.62 -4.26
C ASN A 48 0.53 13.43 -2.87
N LYS A 49 0.27 14.34 -1.93
CA LYS A 49 0.79 14.28 -0.55
C LYS A 49 -0.14 13.48 0.34
N GLU A 50 -1.30 14.05 0.68
CA GLU A 50 -2.28 13.44 1.59
C GLU A 50 -3.70 13.73 1.10
N TYR A 51 -4.56 12.71 1.18
CA TYR A 51 -5.99 12.89 0.95
C TYR A 51 -6.61 13.60 2.15
N HIS A 52 -6.96 14.86 1.94
CA HIS A 52 -7.61 15.67 2.95
C HIS A 52 -8.42 16.79 2.28
N LEU A 53 -9.73 16.68 2.39
CA LEU A 53 -10.68 17.73 2.02
C LEU A 53 -11.38 18.19 3.29
N GLU A 54 -11.46 19.49 3.55
CA GLU A 54 -12.18 20.03 4.71
C GLU A 54 -13.04 21.24 4.35
N ILE A 55 -14.08 21.48 5.15
CA ILE A 55 -14.87 22.73 5.15
C ILE A 55 -14.92 23.25 6.59
N MET A 56 -14.54 24.51 6.77
CA MET A 56 -14.53 25.16 8.08
C MET A 56 -15.85 25.85 8.40
N PHE A 57 -16.34 25.62 9.63
CA PHE A 57 -17.54 26.21 10.20
C PHE A 57 -17.23 26.90 11.53
N LYS A 58 -17.90 28.03 11.77
CA LYS A 58 -17.81 28.74 13.06
C LYS A 58 -18.69 28.13 14.16
N SER A 59 -19.70 27.33 13.78
CA SER A 59 -20.67 26.73 14.69
C SER A 59 -20.71 25.23 14.49
N LYS A 60 -20.63 24.48 15.59
CA LYS A 60 -20.76 23.02 15.59
C LYS A 60 -22.09 22.56 14.99
N LYS A 61 -23.19 23.25 15.31
CA LYS A 61 -24.53 22.94 14.76
C LYS A 61 -24.53 22.97 13.23
N LYS A 62 -23.93 23.99 12.61
CA LYS A 62 -23.84 24.08 11.13
C LYS A 62 -22.95 23.00 10.53
N ALA A 63 -21.90 22.60 11.24
CA ALA A 63 -21.04 21.50 10.83
C ALA A 63 -21.81 20.17 10.85
N GLU A 64 -22.60 19.91 11.90
CA GLU A 64 -23.47 18.73 12.00
C GLU A 64 -24.57 18.71 10.93
N GLU A 65 -25.19 19.86 10.64
CA GLU A 65 -26.12 20.00 9.51
C GLU A 65 -25.46 19.65 8.17
N MET A 66 -24.22 20.06 7.95
CA MET A 66 -23.45 19.69 6.75
C MET A 66 -23.12 18.19 6.71
N ILE A 67 -22.79 17.57 7.84
CA ILE A 67 -22.55 16.13 7.92
C ILE A 67 -23.81 15.38 7.49
N ASN A 68 -24.96 15.67 8.11
CA ASN A 68 -26.24 15.03 7.76
C ASN A 68 -26.59 15.21 6.28
N LEU A 69 -26.28 16.39 5.72
CA LEU A 69 -26.49 16.68 4.31
C LEU A 69 -25.57 15.85 3.41
N LEU A 70 -24.31 15.64 3.77
CA LEU A 70 -23.37 14.81 3.01
C LEU A 70 -23.70 13.31 3.14
N GLU A 71 -24.14 12.87 4.32
CA GLU A 71 -24.55 11.48 4.57
C GLU A 71 -25.79 11.09 3.76
N SER A 72 -26.70 12.03 3.47
CA SER A 72 -27.83 11.77 2.57
C SER A 72 -27.41 11.49 1.12
N PHE A 73 -26.18 11.86 0.75
CA PHE A 73 -25.52 11.49 -0.51
C PHE A 73 -24.53 10.33 -0.35
N ASN A 74 -24.58 9.59 0.77
CA ASN A 74 -23.69 8.47 1.07
C ASN A 74 -22.20 8.86 1.16
N ILE A 75 -21.92 10.08 1.61
CA ILE A 75 -20.57 10.58 1.91
C ILE A 75 -20.47 10.73 3.43
N HIS A 76 -19.50 10.10 4.09
CA HIS A 76 -19.41 10.06 5.56
C HIS A 76 -18.23 10.89 6.08
N PRO A 77 -18.34 12.23 6.06
CA PRO A 77 -17.29 13.08 6.58
C PRO A 77 -17.16 12.95 8.10
N LYS A 78 -15.97 13.30 8.61
CA LYS A 78 -15.68 13.34 10.04
C LYS A 78 -15.69 14.77 10.56
N LEU A 79 -16.04 14.92 11.84
CA LEU A 79 -15.99 16.19 12.55
C LEU A 79 -14.69 16.32 13.35
N ALA A 80 -14.04 17.49 13.33
CA ALA A 80 -12.93 17.80 14.23
C ALA A 80 -12.95 19.26 14.69
N ASN A 81 -12.46 19.52 15.90
CA ASN A 81 -12.28 20.87 16.43
C ASN A 81 -10.92 21.44 15.98
N LYS A 82 -10.90 22.71 15.56
CA LYS A 82 -9.68 23.50 15.31
C LYS A 82 -9.73 24.77 16.17
N ASN A 83 -8.59 25.41 16.41
CA ASN A 83 -8.52 26.65 17.20
C ASN A 83 -9.44 27.77 16.66
N SER A 84 -9.74 27.75 15.35
CA SER A 84 -10.57 28.74 14.67
C SER A 84 -12.03 28.33 14.49
N GLY A 85 -12.46 27.16 14.98
CA GLY A 85 -13.83 26.66 14.82
C GLY A 85 -13.93 25.13 14.74
N VAL A 86 -14.80 24.64 13.88
CA VAL A 86 -15.05 23.21 13.66
C VAL A 86 -14.89 22.90 12.18
N ILE A 87 -14.26 21.78 11.84
CA ILE A 87 -14.11 21.31 10.46
C ILE A 87 -14.92 20.05 10.23
N VAL A 88 -15.53 19.97 9.05
CA VAL A 88 -16.07 18.75 8.46
C VAL A 88 -15.05 18.32 7.41
N TYR A 89 -14.48 17.12 7.54
CA TYR A 89 -13.38 16.67 6.70
C TYR A 89 -13.53 15.24 6.17
N ILE A 90 -12.95 14.97 5.02
CA ILE A 90 -12.95 13.68 4.33
C ILE A 90 -11.49 13.30 4.04
N LYS A 91 -11.13 12.05 4.34
CA LYS A 91 -9.80 11.48 4.05
C LYS A 91 -9.85 10.28 3.11
N GLU A 92 -11.00 9.63 2.99
CA GLU A 92 -11.15 8.46 2.12
C GLU A 92 -11.25 8.91 0.66
N GLY A 93 -10.46 8.29 -0.21
CA GLY A 93 -10.36 8.70 -1.62
C GLY A 93 -11.70 8.58 -2.36
N GLU A 94 -12.46 7.52 -2.11
CA GLU A 94 -13.77 7.31 -2.75
C GLU A 94 -14.80 8.37 -2.35
N GLU A 95 -14.77 8.78 -1.08
CA GLU A 95 -15.66 9.82 -0.55
C GLU A 95 -15.27 11.20 -1.07
N ILE A 96 -13.97 11.50 -1.20
CA ILE A 96 -13.49 12.74 -1.82
C ILE A 96 -13.94 12.79 -3.29
N SER A 97 -13.81 11.68 -4.02
CA SER A 97 -14.26 11.59 -5.42
C SER A 97 -15.77 11.83 -5.55
N SER A 98 -16.56 11.15 -4.71
CA SER A 98 -18.01 11.33 -4.62
C SER A 98 -18.39 12.78 -4.28
N PHE A 99 -17.67 13.42 -3.34
CA PHE A 99 -17.86 14.82 -2.98
C PHE A 99 -17.60 15.76 -4.17
N LEU A 100 -16.49 15.59 -4.87
CA LEU A 100 -16.11 16.40 -6.03
C LEU A 100 -17.15 16.25 -7.17
N ALA A 101 -17.63 15.03 -7.41
CA ALA A 101 -18.68 14.75 -8.36
C ALA A 101 -20.03 15.39 -7.96
N LEU A 102 -20.39 15.33 -6.67
CA LEU A 102 -21.61 15.90 -6.13
C LEU A 102 -21.69 17.41 -6.37
N ILE A 103 -20.58 18.13 -6.14
CA ILE A 103 -20.51 19.58 -6.33
C ILE A 103 -20.30 20.00 -7.79
N GLY A 104 -20.08 19.05 -8.71
CA GLY A 104 -19.97 19.29 -10.15
C GLY A 104 -18.56 19.59 -10.66
N ALA A 105 -17.50 19.28 -9.89
CA ALA A 105 -16.12 19.56 -10.26
C ALA A 105 -15.52 18.45 -11.15
N SER A 106 -16.09 18.25 -12.34
CA SER A 106 -15.73 17.15 -13.25
C SER A 106 -14.24 17.12 -13.65
N LYS A 107 -13.61 18.28 -13.90
CA LYS A 107 -12.18 18.35 -14.25
C LYS A 107 -11.34 17.91 -13.05
N THR A 108 -11.68 18.37 -11.84
CA THR A 108 -10.98 17.99 -10.62
C THR A 108 -11.17 16.50 -10.28
N VAL A 109 -12.35 15.92 -10.52
CA VAL A 109 -12.59 14.47 -10.36
C VAL A 109 -11.60 13.66 -11.21
N ILE A 110 -11.48 13.97 -12.51
CA ILE A 110 -10.58 13.24 -13.42
C ILE A 110 -9.13 13.32 -12.94
N LYS A 111 -8.63 14.53 -12.65
CA LYS A 111 -7.28 14.75 -12.12
C LYS A 111 -7.04 13.99 -10.83
N PHE A 112 -8.05 13.93 -9.95
CA PHE A 112 -7.93 13.24 -8.67
C PHE A 112 -7.90 11.72 -8.85
N GLU A 113 -8.74 11.16 -9.73
CA GLU A 113 -8.75 9.73 -10.04
C GLU A 113 -7.44 9.26 -10.69
N GLU A 114 -6.84 10.05 -11.57
CA GLU A 114 -5.50 9.78 -12.12
C GLU A 114 -4.47 9.59 -10.99
N ILE A 115 -4.47 10.49 -10.01
CA ILE A 115 -3.56 10.43 -8.86
C ILE A 115 -3.89 9.23 -7.96
N ARG A 116 -5.17 8.88 -7.79
CA ARG A 116 -5.57 7.70 -7.02
C ARG A 116 -5.03 6.42 -7.64
N VAL A 117 -5.17 6.26 -8.94
CA VAL A 117 -4.67 5.10 -9.70
C VAL A 117 -3.15 5.00 -9.57
N GLU A 118 -2.42 6.11 -9.75
CA GLU A 118 -0.96 6.11 -9.60
C GLU A 118 -0.51 5.74 -8.18
N LYS A 119 -1.19 6.26 -7.15
CA LYS A 119 -0.88 5.93 -5.75
C LYS A 119 -1.16 4.47 -5.44
N GLU A 120 -2.27 3.91 -5.92
CA GLU A 120 -2.60 2.50 -5.75
C GLU A 120 -1.55 1.61 -6.43
N MET A 121 -1.20 1.91 -7.68
CA MET A 121 -0.17 1.18 -8.42
C MET A 121 1.18 1.23 -7.68
N ARG A 122 1.61 2.40 -7.21
CA ARG A 122 2.86 2.55 -6.45
C ARG A 122 2.84 1.75 -5.16
N ASN A 123 1.73 1.78 -4.43
CA ASN A 123 1.58 1.01 -3.18
C ASN A 123 1.61 -0.49 -3.45
N ASN A 124 1.00 -0.96 -4.54
CA ASN A 124 1.06 -2.36 -4.95
C ASN A 124 2.49 -2.77 -5.31
N ILE A 125 3.20 -1.98 -6.12
CA ILE A 125 4.60 -2.23 -6.47
C ILE A 125 5.47 -2.27 -5.21
N ASN A 126 5.32 -1.31 -4.30
CA ASN A 126 6.09 -1.28 -3.05
C ASN A 126 5.85 -2.54 -2.21
N ARG A 127 4.61 -3.04 -2.13
CA ARG A 127 4.30 -4.29 -1.43
C ARG A 127 4.99 -5.48 -2.10
N ILE A 128 4.92 -5.59 -3.42
CA ILE A 128 5.56 -6.67 -4.19
C ILE A 128 7.08 -6.64 -3.98
N VAL A 129 7.71 -5.49 -4.21
CA VAL A 129 9.17 -5.33 -4.07
C VAL A 129 9.62 -5.62 -2.63
N ASN A 130 8.88 -5.17 -1.62
CA ASN A 130 9.20 -5.48 -0.22
C ASN A 130 9.11 -6.98 0.07
N CYS A 131 8.08 -7.65 -0.45
CA CYS A 131 7.92 -9.10 -0.31
C CYS A 131 9.05 -9.87 -1.02
N GLU A 132 9.40 -9.49 -2.25
CA GLU A 132 10.50 -10.11 -3.00
C GLU A 132 11.84 -9.90 -2.30
N THR A 133 12.13 -8.67 -1.88
CA THR A 133 13.36 -8.33 -1.14
C THR A 133 13.46 -9.14 0.16
N ALA A 134 12.37 -9.26 0.92
CA ALA A 134 12.34 -10.06 2.14
C ALA A 134 12.56 -11.56 1.87
N ASN A 135 12.02 -12.08 0.78
CA ASN A 135 12.21 -13.47 0.37
C ASN A 135 13.65 -13.73 -0.08
N LEU A 136 14.23 -12.84 -0.89
CA LEU A 136 15.63 -12.91 -1.30
C LEU A 136 16.57 -12.87 -0.10
N ASN A 137 16.35 -11.95 0.84
CA ASN A 137 17.15 -11.88 2.07
C ASN A 137 17.10 -13.18 2.88
N LYS A 138 15.91 -13.80 3.04
CA LYS A 138 15.80 -15.12 3.70
C LYS A 138 16.59 -16.20 2.97
N THR A 139 16.52 -16.23 1.64
CA THR A 139 17.26 -17.19 0.82
C THR A 139 18.77 -16.99 0.95
N ILE A 140 19.25 -15.75 0.90
CA ILE A 140 20.67 -15.41 1.08
C ILE A 140 21.15 -15.79 2.49
N SER A 141 20.42 -15.41 3.53
CA SER A 141 20.79 -15.76 4.91
C SER A 141 20.84 -17.29 5.12
N ALA A 142 19.90 -18.04 4.54
CA ALA A 142 19.92 -19.50 4.60
C ALA A 142 21.13 -20.08 3.85
N ALA A 143 21.48 -19.53 2.68
CA ALA A 143 22.65 -19.93 1.91
C ALA A 143 23.94 -19.76 2.70
N VAL A 144 24.13 -18.57 3.27
CA VAL A 144 25.30 -18.22 4.08
C VAL A 144 25.41 -19.16 5.28
N LYS A 145 24.32 -19.36 6.03
CA LYS A 145 24.29 -20.27 7.18
C LYS A 145 24.68 -21.69 6.79
N GLN A 146 24.12 -22.22 5.71
CA GLN A 146 24.45 -23.57 5.21
C GLN A 146 25.94 -23.71 4.89
N ILE A 147 26.52 -22.72 4.20
CA ILE A 147 27.94 -22.70 3.84
C ILE A 147 28.80 -22.69 5.11
N GLU A 148 28.45 -21.86 6.10
CA GLU A 148 29.14 -21.81 7.39
C GLU A 148 29.05 -23.14 8.16
N ASP A 149 27.87 -23.75 8.21
CA ASP A 149 27.64 -25.05 8.84
C ASP A 149 28.49 -26.15 8.19
N ILE A 150 28.51 -26.19 6.85
CA ILE A 150 29.33 -27.15 6.11
C ILE A 150 30.83 -26.91 6.38
N ARG A 151 31.28 -25.66 6.38
CA ARG A 151 32.68 -25.30 6.69
C ARG A 151 33.06 -25.67 8.13
N PHE A 152 32.15 -25.48 9.08
CA PHE A 152 32.35 -25.87 10.48
C PHE A 152 32.49 -27.39 10.63
N LEU A 153 31.64 -28.18 9.97
CA LEU A 153 31.76 -29.64 9.99
C LEU A 153 33.09 -30.12 9.39
N LYS A 154 33.60 -29.43 8.36
CA LYS A 154 34.93 -29.70 7.79
C LYS A 154 36.05 -29.38 8.78
N SER A 155 36.02 -28.24 9.47
CA SER A 155 37.07 -27.84 10.42
C SER A 155 37.14 -28.76 11.66
N LYS A 156 36.02 -29.37 12.05
CA LYS A 156 35.94 -30.36 13.14
C LYS A 156 36.24 -31.80 12.70
N ASN A 157 36.65 -32.03 11.45
CA ASN A 157 36.82 -33.37 10.85
C ASN A 157 35.55 -34.24 10.86
N LYS A 158 34.37 -33.68 11.14
CA LYS A 158 33.07 -34.38 11.20
C LYS A 158 32.38 -34.52 9.85
N PHE A 159 32.85 -33.80 8.83
CA PHE A 159 32.32 -33.90 7.47
C PHE A 159 32.42 -35.33 6.88
N LYS A 160 33.44 -36.10 7.26
CA LYS A 160 33.63 -37.48 6.78
C LYS A 160 32.59 -38.46 7.34
N ASP A 161 32.05 -38.15 8.53
CA ASP A 161 31.07 -38.97 9.24
C ASP A 161 29.64 -38.81 8.68
N LEU A 162 29.41 -37.82 7.80
CA LEU A 162 28.12 -37.60 7.17
C LEU A 162 27.72 -38.78 6.26
N PRO A 163 26.42 -39.11 6.14
CA PRO A 163 25.94 -39.99 5.08
C PRO A 163 26.27 -39.43 3.69
N ASP A 164 26.51 -40.31 2.70
CA ASP A 164 27.01 -39.89 1.39
C ASP A 164 26.07 -38.94 0.65
N ASN A 165 24.75 -39.13 0.81
CA ASN A 165 23.74 -38.23 0.26
C ASN A 165 23.79 -36.80 0.83
N LEU A 166 24.30 -36.62 2.06
CA LEU A 166 24.53 -35.31 2.69
C LEU A 166 25.89 -34.74 2.28
N LYS A 167 26.93 -35.57 2.15
CA LYS A 167 28.24 -35.13 1.65
C LYS A 167 28.13 -34.56 0.24
N GLU A 168 27.39 -35.24 -0.63
CA GLU A 168 27.20 -34.85 -2.03
C GLU A 168 26.58 -33.45 -2.14
N ILE A 169 25.41 -33.23 -1.51
CA ILE A 169 24.74 -31.92 -1.55
C ILE A 169 25.58 -30.83 -0.86
N ALA A 170 26.33 -31.17 0.19
CA ALA A 170 27.19 -30.22 0.87
C ALA A 170 28.38 -29.76 -0.01
N LYS A 171 28.95 -30.66 -0.82
CA LYS A 171 30.00 -30.30 -1.79
C LYS A 171 29.44 -29.39 -2.87
N ILE A 172 28.32 -29.79 -3.49
CA ILE A 172 27.67 -29.01 -4.54
C ILE A 172 27.28 -27.61 -4.02
N ARG A 173 26.77 -27.50 -2.79
CA ARG A 173 26.43 -26.20 -2.18
C ARG A 173 27.64 -25.31 -1.94
N LEU A 174 28.80 -25.88 -1.59
CA LEU A 174 30.04 -25.11 -1.44
C LEU A 174 30.60 -24.64 -2.79
N GLU A 175 30.48 -25.47 -3.82
CA GLU A 175 30.92 -25.15 -5.18
C GLU A 175 29.99 -24.13 -5.85
N ASN A 176 28.72 -24.12 -5.47
CA ASN A 176 27.69 -23.27 -6.05
C ASN A 176 26.90 -22.53 -4.93
N PRO A 177 27.49 -21.47 -4.35
CA PRO A 177 26.90 -20.77 -3.20
C PRO A 177 25.63 -19.98 -3.55
N ASP A 178 25.52 -19.52 -4.80
CA ASP A 178 24.50 -18.56 -5.22
C ASP A 178 23.31 -19.19 -5.96
N ILE A 179 23.37 -20.49 -6.25
CA ILE A 179 22.32 -21.16 -7.02
C ILE A 179 21.15 -21.60 -6.14
N SER A 180 19.99 -21.79 -6.77
CA SER A 180 18.76 -22.20 -6.11
C SER A 180 18.79 -23.67 -5.67
N TYR A 181 17.88 -24.04 -4.76
CA TYR A 181 17.70 -25.44 -4.36
C TYR A 181 17.25 -26.35 -5.49
N GLU A 182 16.57 -25.83 -6.51
CA GLU A 182 16.16 -26.61 -7.67
C GLU A 182 17.39 -26.97 -8.51
N GLU A 183 18.24 -25.99 -8.79
CA GLU A 183 19.49 -26.21 -9.54
C GLU A 183 20.45 -27.13 -8.78
N LEU A 184 20.63 -26.93 -7.46
CA LEU A 184 21.41 -27.86 -6.62
C LEU A 184 20.90 -29.30 -6.73
N GLY A 185 19.57 -29.46 -6.79
CA GLY A 185 18.91 -30.76 -6.86
C GLY A 185 19.16 -31.47 -8.18
N GLN A 186 19.27 -30.72 -9.28
CA GLN A 186 19.57 -31.25 -10.61
C GLN A 186 21.06 -31.63 -10.78
N MET A 187 21.95 -31.01 -10.01
CA MET A 187 23.39 -31.32 -10.05
C MET A 187 23.77 -32.59 -9.28
N LEU A 188 22.84 -33.19 -8.53
CA LEU A 188 23.06 -34.45 -7.83
C LEU A 188 23.11 -35.63 -8.81
N SER A 189 23.92 -36.65 -8.48
CA SER A 189 23.98 -37.91 -9.22
C SER A 189 22.61 -38.58 -9.41
N LYS A 190 21.76 -38.49 -8.38
CA LYS A 190 20.33 -38.80 -8.48
C LYS A 190 19.53 -37.50 -8.23
N PRO A 191 18.95 -36.90 -9.28
CA PRO A 191 18.22 -35.65 -9.15
C PRO A 191 17.08 -35.72 -8.15
N ILE A 192 16.90 -34.66 -7.37
CA ILE A 192 15.79 -34.50 -6.44
C ILE A 192 15.18 -33.10 -6.57
N GLY A 193 13.92 -32.96 -6.20
CA GLY A 193 13.26 -31.66 -6.17
C GLY A 193 13.71 -30.76 -5.01
N LYS A 194 13.32 -29.49 -5.07
CA LYS A 194 13.55 -28.43 -4.07
C LYS A 194 13.42 -28.90 -2.62
N SER A 195 12.31 -29.58 -2.29
CA SER A 195 12.03 -30.05 -0.93
C SER A 195 13.05 -31.09 -0.44
N GLY A 196 13.54 -31.94 -1.34
CA GLY A 196 14.57 -32.94 -1.02
C GLY A 196 15.91 -32.27 -0.70
N VAL A 197 16.31 -31.26 -1.47
CA VAL A 197 17.52 -30.47 -1.20
C VAL A 197 17.38 -29.72 0.12
N SER A 198 16.26 -29.02 0.33
CA SER A 198 15.99 -28.29 1.56
C SER A 198 16.08 -29.20 2.79
N HIS A 199 15.53 -30.41 2.72
CA HIS A 199 15.58 -31.36 3.82
C HIS A 199 17.01 -31.80 4.14
N ARG A 200 17.81 -32.11 3.12
CA ARG A 200 19.21 -32.54 3.31
C ARG A 200 20.08 -31.41 3.88
N LEU A 201 19.96 -30.19 3.36
CA LEU A 201 20.69 -29.02 3.88
C LEU A 201 20.27 -28.68 5.30
N ARG A 202 18.98 -28.78 5.64
CA ARG A 202 18.50 -28.61 7.03
C ARG A 202 19.14 -29.63 7.97
N LYS A 203 19.21 -30.91 7.55
CA LYS A 203 19.85 -31.97 8.35
C LYS A 203 21.34 -31.72 8.58
N ILE A 204 22.04 -31.15 7.59
CA ILE A 204 23.44 -30.74 7.75
C ILE A 204 23.57 -29.62 8.80
N SER A 205 22.69 -28.61 8.73
CA SER A 205 22.65 -27.53 9.72
C SER A 205 22.35 -28.04 11.14
N GLU A 206 21.42 -28.99 11.30
CA GLU A 206 21.09 -29.62 12.59
C GLU A 206 22.32 -30.31 13.21
N ILE A 207 23.06 -31.10 12.41
CA ILE A 207 24.31 -31.77 12.86
C ILE A 207 25.38 -30.75 13.26
N ALA A 208 25.50 -29.65 12.50
CA ALA A 208 26.45 -28.59 12.82
C ALA A 208 26.08 -27.85 14.12
N GLU A 209 24.79 -27.59 14.36
CA GLU A 209 24.29 -26.99 15.59
C GLU A 209 24.49 -27.89 16.82
N GLU A 210 24.25 -29.20 16.70
CA GLU A 210 24.52 -30.16 17.78
C GLU A 210 26.00 -30.17 18.19
N LEU A 211 26.92 -30.02 17.25
CA LEU A 211 28.36 -29.98 17.50
C LEU A 211 28.88 -28.61 17.99
N ARG A 212 28.07 -27.55 17.90
CA ARG A 212 28.40 -26.21 18.45
C ARG A 212 28.01 -26.07 19.92
N LYS A 213 27.04 -26.86 20.39
CA LYS A 213 26.65 -26.95 21.80
C LYS A 213 27.74 -27.65 22.61
#